data_AF-A0A2K3KZG8-F1
#
_entry.id   AF-A0A2K3KZG8-F1
#
_cell.length_a   1.000
_cell.length_b   1.000
_cell.length_c   1.000
_cell.angle_alpha   90.00
_cell.angle_beta   90.00
_cell.angle_gamma   90.00
#
_symmetry.space_group_name_H-M   'P 1'
#
loop_
_entity.id
_entity.type
_entity.pdbx_description
1 polymer ?
#
loop_
_entity_poly.entity_id
_entity_poly.type
_entity_poly.pdbx_seq_one_letter_code
_entity_poly.pdbx_strand_id
1 'polypeptide(L)'
;YSTIAWVACLARGRVENVSYLYKETSTSDLIFRIFNALGQISFAFAGHAVALEIQATIPSTPEKPSKIPMWKGAIGAYVINAICYFPVALIGYWAFGRDVDDNVLMSLERPAWLIASANLMVFIHVVGSYQVYAMPVFDLIERMMIKRWNFPPGLPLRLVARSSFVAFTLFIGVTFPFFGDLLGFFGGFGFAPTSYFLPSIMWLIIKKPKRFSINWFINWAAIYIGVCIMLASTVGGFRNIIADSSTYSFYT
;
A
#
# COMPACT_ATOMS: atom_id res chain seq x y z
N TYR A 1 2.29 -16.62 -1.37
CA TYR A 1 2.33 -15.91 -0.08
C TYR A 1 1.00 -15.95 0.66
N SER A 2 -0.05 -15.25 0.21
CA SER A 2 -1.33 -15.16 0.95
C SER A 2 -1.92 -16.52 1.31
N THR A 3 -1.99 -17.46 0.35
CA THR A 3 -2.45 -18.83 0.60
C THR A 3 -1.62 -19.56 1.64
N ILE A 4 -0.29 -19.44 1.55
CA ILE A 4 0.60 -20.05 2.55
C ILE A 4 0.35 -19.44 3.92
N ALA A 5 0.22 -18.11 4.01
CA ALA A 5 0.00 -17.42 5.27
C ALA A 5 -1.29 -17.90 5.97
N TRP A 6 -2.44 -17.83 5.30
CA TRP A 6 -3.70 -18.20 5.95
C TRP A 6 -3.86 -19.71 6.16
N VAL A 7 -3.37 -20.56 5.23
CA VAL A 7 -3.40 -22.02 5.41
C VAL A 7 -2.48 -22.45 6.54
N ALA A 8 -1.29 -21.85 6.67
CA ALA A 8 -0.38 -22.14 7.77
C ALA A 8 -0.97 -21.70 9.12
N CYS A 9 -1.62 -20.55 9.19
CA CYS A 9 -2.35 -20.11 10.38
C CYS A 9 -3.47 -21.10 10.74
N LEU A 10 -4.24 -21.53 9.75
CA LEU A 10 -5.31 -22.52 9.94
C LEU A 10 -4.77 -23.87 10.42
N ALA A 11 -3.66 -24.34 9.84
CA ALA A 11 -3.03 -25.61 10.17
C ALA A 11 -2.34 -25.59 11.54
N ARG A 12 -1.75 -24.46 11.94
CA ARG A 12 -1.22 -24.27 13.30
C ARG A 12 -2.36 -24.27 14.33
N GLY A 13 -3.51 -23.73 13.94
CA GLY A 13 -4.65 -23.58 14.82
C GLY A 13 -4.48 -22.40 15.79
N ARG A 14 -5.45 -22.28 16.69
CA ARG A 14 -5.52 -21.22 17.70
C ARG A 14 -4.45 -21.41 18.76
N VAL A 15 -3.64 -20.39 19.03
CA VAL A 15 -2.63 -20.43 20.10
C VAL A 15 -3.31 -20.49 21.48
N GLU A 16 -2.70 -21.23 22.41
CA GLU A 16 -3.18 -21.33 23.80
C GLU A 16 -3.21 -19.95 24.47
N ASN A 17 -4.27 -19.66 25.23
CA ASN A 17 -4.49 -18.37 25.92
C ASN A 17 -4.56 -17.12 25.03
N VAL A 18 -4.89 -17.27 23.74
CA VAL A 18 -5.05 -16.09 22.86
C VAL A 18 -6.15 -15.15 23.36
N SER A 19 -5.80 -13.87 23.44
CA SER A 19 -6.69 -12.77 23.80
C SER A 19 -7.07 -11.97 22.55
N TYR A 20 -8.37 -11.66 22.45
CA TYR A 20 -8.92 -10.78 21.41
C TYR A 20 -9.28 -9.39 21.95
N LEU A 21 -8.93 -9.12 23.20
CA LEU A 21 -9.07 -7.79 23.79
C LEU A 21 -8.05 -6.85 23.15
N TYR A 22 -8.35 -5.56 23.18
CA TYR A 22 -7.39 -4.54 22.79
C TYR A 22 -6.09 -4.70 23.58
N LYS A 23 -4.97 -4.40 22.93
CA LYS A 23 -3.66 -4.39 23.58
C LYS A 23 -3.70 -3.41 24.76
N GLU A 24 -3.20 -3.83 25.92
CA GLU A 24 -3.16 -2.98 27.11
C GLU A 24 -2.18 -1.84 26.88
N THR A 25 -2.72 -0.69 26.49
CA THR A 25 -1.96 0.53 26.20
C THR A 25 -2.78 1.74 26.62
N SER A 26 -2.14 2.92 26.64
CA SER A 26 -2.84 4.17 26.90
C SER A 26 -3.92 4.44 25.83
N THR A 27 -5.01 5.10 26.21
CA THR A 27 -6.10 5.44 25.26
C THR A 27 -5.60 6.24 24.06
N SER A 28 -4.62 7.13 24.26
CA SER A 28 -4.01 7.90 23.16
C SER A 28 -3.25 7.01 22.18
N ASP A 29 -2.44 6.07 22.68
CA ASP A 29 -1.73 5.09 21.86
C ASP A 29 -2.69 4.23 21.03
N LEU A 30 -3.79 3.76 21.64
CA LEU A 30 -4.83 3.01 20.94
C LEU A 30 -5.43 3.82 19.78
N ILE A 31 -5.76 5.10 20.00
CA ILE A 31 -6.31 5.97 18.96
C ILE A 31 -5.33 6.16 17.80
N PHE A 32 -4.04 6.40 18.09
CA PHE A 32 -3.03 6.55 17.03
C PHE A 32 -2.81 5.25 16.25
N ARG A 33 -2.87 4.08 16.90
CA ARG A 33 -2.85 2.78 16.21
C ARG A 33 -4.05 2.58 15.29
N ILE A 34 -5.26 2.96 15.73
CA ILE A 34 -6.46 2.93 14.88
C ILE A 34 -6.29 3.83 13.66
N PHE A 35 -5.78 5.05 13.86
CA PHE A 35 -5.53 5.98 12.78
C PHE A 35 -4.51 5.44 11.78
N ASN A 36 -3.42 4.84 12.26
CA ASN A 36 -2.43 4.19 11.42
C ASN A 36 -3.04 3.04 10.59
N ALA A 37 -3.88 2.22 11.21
CA ALA A 37 -4.56 1.09 10.54
C ALA A 37 -5.47 1.55 9.38
N LEU A 38 -6.13 2.71 9.48
CA LEU A 38 -6.90 3.28 8.35
C LEU A 38 -6.01 3.52 7.11
N GLY A 39 -4.76 3.95 7.32
CA GLY A 39 -3.78 4.10 6.26
C GLY A 39 -3.32 2.77 5.71
N GLN A 40 -3.05 1.79 6.56
CA GLN A 40 -2.63 0.46 6.11
C GLN A 40 -3.71 -0.18 5.22
N ILE A 41 -4.99 -0.03 5.59
CA ILE A 41 -6.12 -0.47 4.77
C ILE A 41 -6.15 0.30 3.44
N SER A 42 -5.96 1.62 3.46
CA SER A 42 -5.92 2.44 2.25
C SER A 42 -4.78 2.04 1.31
N PHE A 43 -3.59 1.77 1.87
CA PHE A 43 -2.42 1.30 1.15
C PHE A 43 -2.67 -0.07 0.50
N ALA A 44 -3.37 -0.99 1.18
CA ALA A 44 -3.65 -2.33 0.67
C ALA A 44 -4.40 -2.30 -0.69
N PHE A 45 -5.13 -1.21 -0.99
CA PHE A 45 -5.89 -1.05 -2.23
C PHE A 45 -5.30 -0.03 -3.21
N ALA A 46 -4.01 0.28 -3.10
CA ALA A 46 -3.29 1.33 -3.84
C ALA A 46 -3.00 1.06 -5.34
N GLY A 47 -3.77 0.19 -6.01
CA GLY A 47 -3.52 -0.20 -7.40
C GLY A 47 -3.73 0.89 -8.45
N HIS A 48 -4.33 2.03 -8.10
CA HIS A 48 -4.64 3.13 -9.02
C HIS A 48 -3.38 3.84 -9.56
N ALA A 49 -2.25 3.76 -8.85
CA ALA A 49 -1.00 4.42 -9.25
C ALA A 49 -0.42 3.90 -10.57
N VAL A 50 -0.79 2.68 -10.99
CA VAL A 50 -0.35 2.07 -12.26
C VAL A 50 -1.52 1.81 -13.22
N ALA A 51 -2.72 2.26 -12.87
CA ALA A 51 -3.93 1.94 -13.62
C ALA A 51 -3.89 2.54 -15.04
N LEU A 52 -3.34 3.75 -15.20
CA LEU A 52 -3.25 4.39 -16.51
C LEU A 52 -2.19 3.73 -17.40
N GLU A 53 -1.07 3.30 -16.82
CA GLU A 53 0.01 2.57 -17.48
C GLU A 53 -0.49 1.22 -17.98
N ILE A 54 -1.21 0.48 -17.14
CA ILE A 54 -1.85 -0.79 -17.54
C ILE A 54 -2.87 -0.51 -18.65
N GLN A 55 -3.76 0.47 -18.47
CA GLN A 55 -4.78 0.80 -19.46
C GLN A 55 -4.18 1.22 -20.81
N ALA A 56 -3.03 1.90 -20.82
CA ALA A 56 -2.34 2.32 -22.03
C ALA A 56 -1.79 1.14 -22.86
N THR A 57 -1.55 -0.02 -22.23
CA THR A 57 -1.10 -1.24 -22.95
C THR A 57 -2.25 -2.04 -23.56
N ILE A 58 -3.51 -1.76 -23.18
CA ILE A 58 -4.67 -2.48 -23.69
C ILE A 58 -5.01 -1.95 -25.10
N PRO A 59 -5.11 -2.82 -26.12
CA PRO A 59 -5.51 -2.42 -27.47
C PRO A 59 -6.83 -1.63 -27.45
N SER A 60 -6.84 -0.47 -28.10
CA SER A 60 -8.04 0.36 -28.24
C SER A 60 -8.19 0.93 -29.64
N THR A 61 -9.43 1.04 -30.10
CA THR A 61 -9.82 1.77 -31.31
C THR A 61 -10.89 2.81 -30.93
N PRO A 62 -11.17 3.81 -31.79
CA PRO A 62 -12.27 4.75 -31.55
C PRO A 62 -13.62 4.05 -31.27
N GLU A 63 -13.87 2.91 -31.89
CA GLU A 63 -15.08 2.11 -31.71
C GLU A 63 -15.03 1.20 -30.47
N LYS A 64 -13.81 0.83 -30.02
CA LYS A 64 -13.58 -0.09 -28.88
C LYS A 64 -12.64 0.55 -27.86
N PRO A 65 -13.17 1.36 -26.92
CA PRO A 65 -12.34 2.05 -25.93
C PRO A 65 -11.76 1.06 -24.89
N SER A 66 -10.49 1.24 -24.49
CA SER A 66 -9.80 0.42 -23.48
C SER A 66 -10.46 0.46 -22.10
N LYS A 67 -11.32 1.44 -21.82
CA LYS A 67 -12.00 1.60 -20.52
C LYS A 67 -12.83 0.37 -20.12
N ILE A 68 -13.44 -0.32 -21.08
CA ILE A 68 -14.32 -1.48 -20.81
C ILE A 68 -13.48 -2.68 -20.34
N PRO A 69 -12.46 -3.13 -21.10
CA PRO A 69 -11.57 -4.19 -20.64
C PRO A 69 -10.80 -3.80 -19.37
N MET A 70 -10.35 -2.55 -19.23
CA MET A 70 -9.71 -2.07 -18.01
C MET A 70 -10.62 -2.20 -16.78
N TRP A 71 -11.89 -1.80 -16.89
CA TRP A 71 -12.86 -1.92 -15.80
C TRP A 71 -13.09 -3.39 -15.38
N LYS A 72 -13.20 -4.30 -16.35
CA LYS A 72 -13.33 -5.74 -16.07
C LYS A 72 -12.08 -6.29 -15.37
N GLY A 73 -10.89 -5.89 -15.84
CA GLY A 73 -9.61 -6.25 -15.22
C GLY A 73 -9.52 -5.73 -13.79
N ALA A 74 -9.91 -4.48 -13.54
CA ALA A 74 -9.93 -3.87 -12.21
C ALA A 74 -10.87 -4.64 -11.28
N ILE A 75 -12.12 -4.92 -11.69
CA ILE A 75 -13.05 -5.72 -10.87
C ILE A 75 -12.43 -7.08 -10.52
N GLY A 76 -11.89 -7.80 -11.51
CA GLY A 76 -11.24 -9.08 -11.28
C GLY A 76 -10.09 -8.99 -10.27
N ALA A 77 -9.24 -7.96 -10.39
CA ALA A 77 -8.14 -7.71 -9.47
C ALA A 77 -8.63 -7.44 -8.04
N TYR A 78 -9.67 -6.62 -7.85
CA TYR A 78 -10.22 -6.36 -6.52
C TYR A 78 -10.87 -7.59 -5.89
N VAL A 79 -11.51 -8.46 -6.68
CA VAL A 79 -12.03 -9.76 -6.20
C VAL A 79 -10.89 -10.66 -5.74
N ILE A 80 -9.82 -10.78 -6.53
CA ILE A 80 -8.64 -11.57 -6.15
C ILE A 80 -7.99 -10.99 -4.89
N ASN A 81 -7.87 -9.67 -4.78
CA ASN A 81 -7.34 -9.01 -3.58
C ASN A 81 -8.20 -9.33 -2.35
N ALA A 82 -9.52 -9.30 -2.45
CA ALA A 82 -10.41 -9.68 -1.36
C ALA A 82 -10.18 -11.14 -0.92
N ILE A 83 -10.08 -12.07 -1.87
CA ILE A 83 -9.78 -13.49 -1.60
C ILE A 83 -8.39 -13.66 -0.97
N CYS A 84 -7.43 -12.80 -1.27
CA CYS A 84 -6.10 -12.86 -0.68
C CYS A 84 -6.03 -12.22 0.72
N TYR A 85 -6.69 -11.07 0.94
CA TYR A 85 -6.55 -10.28 2.17
C TYR A 85 -7.48 -10.72 3.28
N PHE A 86 -8.77 -10.97 3.00
CA PHE A 86 -9.73 -11.30 4.04
C PHE A 86 -9.38 -12.60 4.76
N PRO A 87 -9.03 -13.71 4.09
CA PRO A 87 -8.62 -14.92 4.80
C PRO A 87 -7.38 -14.73 5.66
N VAL A 88 -6.38 -13.97 5.18
CA VAL A 88 -5.17 -13.68 5.96
C VAL A 88 -5.50 -12.87 7.21
N ALA A 89 -6.31 -11.82 7.07
CA ALA A 89 -6.71 -10.97 8.19
C ALA A 89 -7.57 -11.73 9.20
N LEU A 90 -8.60 -12.46 8.74
CA LEU A 90 -9.55 -13.16 9.61
C LEU A 90 -8.91 -14.37 10.28
N ILE A 91 -8.23 -15.23 9.53
CA ILE A 91 -7.63 -16.46 10.07
C ILE A 91 -6.37 -16.14 10.86
N GLY A 92 -5.54 -15.18 10.41
CA GLY A 92 -4.38 -14.72 11.15
C GLY A 92 -4.75 -14.13 12.50
N TYR A 93 -5.75 -13.23 12.53
CA TYR A 93 -6.23 -12.67 13.79
C TYR A 93 -6.92 -13.72 14.67
N TRP A 94 -7.65 -14.68 14.08
CA TRP A 94 -8.22 -15.81 14.84
C TRP A 94 -7.14 -16.73 15.44
N ALA A 95 -6.00 -16.92 14.77
CA ALA A 95 -4.93 -17.76 15.27
C ALA A 95 -4.14 -17.10 16.41
N PHE A 96 -3.83 -15.80 16.29
CA PHE A 96 -2.88 -15.09 17.14
C PHE A 96 -3.47 -13.95 17.99
N GLY A 97 -4.69 -13.50 17.70
CA GLY A 97 -5.36 -12.44 18.43
C GLY A 97 -4.56 -11.14 18.46
N ARG A 98 -4.50 -10.51 19.62
CA ARG A 98 -3.82 -9.21 19.83
C ARG A 98 -2.29 -9.26 19.70
N ASP A 99 -1.71 -10.46 19.68
CA ASP A 99 -0.26 -10.69 19.65
C ASP A 99 0.25 -10.98 18.22
N VAL A 100 -0.61 -10.83 17.20
CA VAL A 100 -0.19 -10.92 15.79
C VAL A 100 0.80 -9.81 15.44
N ASP A 101 1.86 -10.16 14.73
CA ASP A 101 2.83 -9.23 14.17
C ASP A 101 2.32 -8.60 12.87
N ASP A 102 2.87 -7.44 12.49
CA ASP A 102 2.60 -6.77 11.20
C ASP A 102 2.78 -7.72 10.00
N ASN A 103 3.79 -8.60 10.09
CA ASN A 103 3.95 -9.71 9.18
C ASN A 103 3.54 -11.01 9.88
N VAL A 104 2.35 -11.51 9.56
CA VAL A 104 1.77 -12.74 10.12
C VAL A 104 2.68 -13.98 10.00
N LEU A 105 3.62 -14.01 9.04
CA LEU A 105 4.59 -15.11 8.95
C LEU A 105 5.58 -15.13 10.10
N MET A 106 5.91 -13.98 10.68
CA MET A 106 6.77 -13.90 11.85
C MET A 106 6.09 -14.55 13.05
N SER A 107 4.78 -14.33 13.18
CA SER A 107 4.00 -14.94 14.26
C SER A 107 3.92 -16.46 14.16
N LEU A 108 4.14 -17.08 12.98
CA LEU A 108 4.08 -18.55 12.80
C LEU A 108 5.23 -19.31 13.48
N GLU A 109 6.43 -18.73 13.55
CA GLU A 109 7.70 -19.28 14.11
C GLU A 109 8.21 -20.62 13.52
N ARG A 110 7.33 -21.57 13.18
CA ARG A 110 7.64 -22.91 12.63
C ARG A 110 6.56 -23.40 11.65
N PRO A 111 6.88 -24.31 10.71
CA PRO A 111 8.22 -24.80 10.39
C PRO A 111 9.01 -23.81 9.50
N ALA A 112 10.32 -23.72 9.71
CA ALA A 112 11.18 -22.73 9.05
C ALA A 112 11.18 -22.80 7.51
N TRP A 113 11.08 -24.01 6.93
CA TRP A 113 11.07 -24.19 5.47
C TRP A 113 9.84 -23.53 4.81
N LEU A 114 8.69 -23.53 5.51
CA LEU A 114 7.45 -22.94 5.01
C LEU A 114 7.55 -21.42 5.00
N ILE A 115 8.07 -20.85 6.09
CA ILE A 115 8.33 -19.41 6.23
C ILE A 115 9.35 -18.96 5.17
N ALA A 116 10.45 -19.70 5.01
CA ALA A 116 11.47 -19.41 3.98
C ALA A 116 10.88 -19.44 2.57
N SER A 117 10.04 -20.44 2.25
CA SER A 117 9.37 -20.55 0.96
C SER A 117 8.42 -19.36 0.72
N ALA A 118 7.66 -18.97 1.73
CA ALA A 118 6.75 -17.84 1.63
C ALA A 118 7.50 -16.51 1.45
N ASN A 119 8.60 -16.30 2.18
CA ASN A 119 9.47 -15.14 2.03
C ASN A 119 10.14 -15.09 0.63
N LEU A 120 10.57 -16.23 0.09
CA LEU A 120 11.11 -16.31 -1.27
C LEU A 120 10.06 -15.91 -2.32
N MET A 121 8.80 -16.35 -2.16
CA MET A 121 7.72 -15.93 -3.06
C MET A 121 7.45 -14.43 -2.96
N VAL A 122 7.49 -13.85 -1.75
CA VAL A 122 7.36 -12.39 -1.57
C VAL A 122 8.50 -11.68 -2.26
N PHE A 123 9.74 -12.16 -2.10
CA PHE A 123 10.90 -11.59 -2.77
C PHE A 123 10.73 -11.57 -4.29
N ILE A 124 10.41 -12.71 -4.91
CA ILE A 124 10.18 -12.81 -6.36
C ILE A 124 9.08 -11.84 -6.81
N HIS A 125 7.97 -11.81 -6.07
CA HIS A 125 6.85 -10.90 -6.35
C HIS A 125 7.27 -9.42 -6.27
N VAL A 126 7.95 -9.02 -5.20
CA VAL A 126 8.37 -7.62 -4.96
C VAL A 126 9.41 -7.18 -5.99
N VAL A 127 10.34 -8.06 -6.39
CA VAL A 127 11.29 -7.77 -7.48
C VAL A 127 10.56 -7.45 -8.77
N GLY A 128 9.55 -8.24 -9.13
CA GLY A 128 8.72 -7.98 -10.32
C GLY A 128 7.91 -6.69 -10.20
N SER A 129 7.21 -6.52 -9.07
CA SER A 129 6.39 -5.33 -8.81
C SER A 129 7.23 -4.04 -8.82
N TYR A 130 8.44 -4.06 -8.23
CA TYR A 130 9.33 -2.91 -8.20
C TYR A 130 9.63 -2.38 -9.61
N GLN A 131 9.85 -3.27 -10.60
CA GLN A 131 10.11 -2.83 -11.97
C GLN A 131 8.91 -2.09 -12.58
N VAL A 132 7.69 -2.54 -12.30
CA VAL A 132 6.47 -1.90 -12.81
C VAL A 132 6.24 -0.55 -12.15
N TYR A 133 6.36 -0.46 -10.82
CA TYR A 133 6.13 0.77 -10.06
C TYR A 133 7.25 1.81 -10.22
N ALA A 134 8.50 1.38 -10.44
CA ALA A 134 9.63 2.30 -10.59
C ALA A 134 9.69 2.95 -11.99
N MET A 135 9.11 2.34 -13.02
CA MET A 135 9.17 2.86 -14.40
C MET A 135 8.61 4.29 -14.55
N PRO A 136 7.40 4.63 -14.03
CA PRO A 136 6.89 6.01 -14.09
C PRO A 136 7.79 7.00 -13.35
N VAL A 137 8.38 6.57 -12.23
CA VAL A 137 9.28 7.42 -11.44
C VAL A 137 10.59 7.67 -12.20
N PHE A 138 11.16 6.64 -12.82
CA PHE A 138 12.35 6.79 -13.67
C PHE A 138 12.09 7.72 -14.84
N ASP A 139 10.95 7.57 -15.54
CA ASP A 139 10.58 8.46 -16.64
C ASP A 139 10.40 9.90 -16.16
N LEU A 140 9.81 10.13 -14.98
CA LEU A 140 9.68 11.46 -14.39
C LEU A 140 11.05 12.10 -14.07
N ILE A 141 11.94 11.36 -13.39
CA ILE A 141 13.27 11.86 -13.02
C ILE A 141 14.09 12.16 -14.29
N GLU A 142 14.14 11.22 -15.25
CA GLU A 142 14.86 11.38 -16.51
C GLU A 142 14.32 12.61 -17.29
N ARG A 143 12.99 12.77 -17.39
CA ARG A 143 12.37 13.94 -18.04
C ARG A 143 12.70 15.25 -17.35
N MET A 144 12.71 15.28 -16.02
CA MET A 144 13.08 16.47 -15.25
C MET A 144 14.53 16.86 -15.49
N MET A 145 15.45 15.88 -15.44
CA MET A 145 16.88 16.11 -15.67
C MET A 145 17.16 16.63 -17.09
N ILE A 146 16.48 16.09 -18.10
CA ILE A 146 16.64 16.52 -19.50
C ILE A 146 16.02 17.91 -19.72
N LYS A 147 14.74 18.11 -19.34
CA LYS A 147 14.01 19.33 -19.70
C LYS A 147 14.31 20.53 -18.81
N ARG A 148 14.57 20.30 -17.51
CA ARG A 148 14.75 21.37 -16.54
C ARG A 148 16.22 21.67 -16.27
N TRP A 149 17.06 20.63 -16.31
CA TRP A 149 18.49 20.75 -16.00
C TRP A 149 19.39 20.56 -17.23
N ASN A 150 18.82 20.42 -18.43
CA ASN A 150 19.53 20.33 -19.72
C ASN A 150 20.62 19.25 -19.77
N PHE A 151 20.44 18.14 -19.03
CA PHE A 151 21.35 17.01 -19.14
C PHE A 151 21.21 16.32 -20.51
N PRO A 152 22.32 15.87 -21.13
CA PRO A 152 22.26 15.16 -22.39
C PRO A 152 21.54 13.80 -22.21
N PRO A 153 20.57 13.47 -23.07
CA PRO A 153 19.94 12.16 -23.03
C PRO A 153 20.95 11.08 -23.42
N GLY A 154 20.93 9.95 -22.72
CA GLY A 154 21.83 8.83 -23.02
C GLY A 154 21.89 7.78 -21.92
N LEU A 155 22.62 6.70 -22.20
CA LEU A 155 22.87 5.63 -21.23
C LEU A 155 23.47 6.12 -19.90
N PRO A 156 24.44 7.07 -19.87
CA PRO A 156 25.01 7.53 -18.61
C PRO A 156 23.98 8.19 -17.69
N LEU A 157 23.11 9.06 -18.23
CA LEU A 157 22.06 9.71 -17.48
C LEU A 157 21.09 8.68 -16.87
N ARG A 158 20.68 7.70 -17.69
CA ARG A 158 19.76 6.63 -17.25
C ARG A 158 20.37 5.78 -16.15
N LEU A 159 21.63 5.40 -16.27
CA LEU A 159 22.34 4.63 -15.25
C LEU A 159 22.44 5.42 -13.94
N VAL A 160 22.93 6.65 -14.00
CA VAL A 160 23.10 7.49 -12.80
C VAL A 160 21.75 7.77 -12.13
N ALA A 161 20.73 8.19 -12.88
CA ALA A 161 19.41 8.50 -12.33
C ALA A 161 18.76 7.28 -11.65
N ARG A 162 18.77 6.13 -12.33
CA ARG A 162 18.16 4.90 -11.80
C ARG A 162 18.94 4.34 -10.62
N SER A 163 20.27 4.26 -10.71
CA SER A 163 21.11 3.80 -9.59
C SER A 163 20.99 4.71 -8.37
N SER A 164 20.90 6.03 -8.56
CA SER A 164 20.72 6.99 -7.47
C SER A 164 19.37 6.80 -6.79
N PHE A 165 18.30 6.60 -7.56
CA PHE A 165 16.97 6.31 -7.01
C PHE A 165 16.95 4.98 -6.25
N VAL A 166 17.53 3.91 -6.81
CA VAL A 166 17.62 2.61 -6.13
C VAL A 166 18.40 2.74 -4.83
N ALA A 167 19.58 3.38 -4.86
CA ALA A 167 20.40 3.61 -3.68
C ALA A 167 19.67 4.43 -2.61
N PHE A 168 18.93 5.47 -3.02
CA PHE A 168 18.10 6.26 -2.11
C PHE A 168 16.99 5.41 -1.46
N THR A 169 16.24 4.63 -2.24
CA THR A 169 15.19 3.76 -1.70
C THR A 169 15.74 2.67 -0.78
N LEU A 170 16.93 2.13 -1.08
CA LEU A 170 17.64 1.18 -0.24
C LEU A 170 18.04 1.83 1.09
N PHE A 171 18.62 3.03 1.04
CA PHE A 171 19.01 3.77 2.23
C PHE A 171 17.81 4.00 3.16
N ILE A 172 16.69 4.46 2.63
CA ILE A 172 15.46 4.68 3.40
C ILE A 172 14.93 3.35 3.98
N GLY A 173 14.92 2.28 3.19
CA GLY A 173 14.43 0.97 3.65
C GLY A 173 15.27 0.34 4.75
N VAL A 174 16.59 0.55 4.74
CA VAL A 174 17.49 0.10 5.82
C VAL A 174 17.37 1.00 7.06
N THR A 175 17.13 2.30 6.86
CA THR A 175 17.04 3.29 7.95
C THR A 175 15.75 3.19 8.77
N PHE A 176 14.62 2.87 8.12
CA PHE A 176 13.31 2.84 8.76
C PHE A 176 12.64 1.45 8.58
N PRO A 177 12.99 0.44 9.39
CA PRO A 177 12.42 -0.91 9.25
C PRO A 177 11.01 -1.07 9.85
N PHE A 178 10.24 0.01 9.99
CA PHE A 178 8.89 0.02 10.58
C PHE A 178 7.83 -0.17 9.49
N PHE A 179 7.71 -1.39 8.99
CA PHE A 179 6.88 -1.67 7.81
C PHE A 179 5.42 -1.24 8.01
N GLY A 180 4.74 -1.66 9.08
CA GLY A 180 3.34 -1.32 9.31
C GLY A 180 3.08 0.20 9.44
N ASP A 181 3.95 0.92 10.12
CA ASP A 181 3.80 2.36 10.29
C ASP A 181 4.13 3.16 9.02
N LEU A 182 5.11 2.73 8.24
CA LEU A 182 5.38 3.32 6.92
C LEU A 182 4.20 3.10 5.98
N LEU A 183 3.61 1.90 5.98
CA LEU A 183 2.42 1.60 5.18
C LEU A 183 1.24 2.50 5.58
N GLY A 184 1.01 2.69 6.87
CA GLY A 184 -0.05 3.57 7.33
C GLY A 184 0.21 5.03 6.97
N PHE A 185 1.42 5.54 7.25
CA PHE A 185 1.80 6.90 6.89
C PHE A 185 1.64 7.19 5.40
N PHE A 186 2.23 6.38 4.51
CA PHE A 186 2.12 6.60 3.06
C PHE A 186 0.72 6.26 2.51
N GLY A 187 0.01 5.33 3.15
CA GLY A 187 -1.40 5.05 2.92
C GLY A 187 -2.29 6.28 3.12
N GLY A 188 -2.09 6.99 4.23
CA GLY A 188 -2.75 8.26 4.51
C GLY A 188 -2.26 9.40 3.63
N PHE A 189 -0.96 9.69 3.65
CA PHE A 189 -0.39 10.88 3.03
C PHE A 189 -0.42 10.85 1.50
N GLY A 190 -0.06 9.72 0.88
CA GLY A 190 0.06 9.61 -0.57
C GLY A 190 -1.19 9.02 -1.22
N PHE A 191 -1.69 7.92 -0.68
CA PHE A 191 -2.77 7.16 -1.31
C PHE A 191 -4.15 7.73 -1.05
N ALA A 192 -4.45 8.21 0.16
CA ALA A 192 -5.78 8.77 0.43
C ALA A 192 -6.14 9.96 -0.51
N PRO A 193 -5.22 10.91 -0.80
CA PRO A 193 -5.45 11.94 -1.81
C PRO A 193 -5.71 11.42 -3.21
N THR A 194 -4.86 10.50 -3.66
CA THR A 194 -4.84 10.03 -5.05
C THR A 194 -5.97 9.05 -5.35
N SER A 195 -6.50 8.36 -4.35
CA SER A 195 -7.63 7.42 -4.49
C SER A 195 -8.99 8.06 -4.22
N TYR A 196 -9.13 8.84 -3.14
CA TYR A 196 -10.45 9.27 -2.66
C TYR A 196 -10.82 10.65 -3.17
N PHE A 197 -10.04 11.69 -2.85
CA PHE A 197 -10.51 13.04 -3.07
C PHE A 197 -10.08 13.66 -4.40
N LEU A 198 -8.86 13.42 -4.91
CA LEU A 198 -8.44 14.00 -6.19
C LEU A 198 -9.31 13.51 -7.36
N PRO A 199 -9.57 12.20 -7.54
CA PRO A 199 -10.44 11.74 -8.62
C PRO A 199 -11.88 12.27 -8.48
N SER A 200 -12.41 12.34 -7.25
CA SER A 200 -13.74 12.89 -7.00
C SER A 200 -13.85 14.38 -7.30
N ILE A 201 -12.84 15.18 -6.94
CA ILE A 201 -12.78 16.61 -7.28
C ILE A 201 -12.70 16.78 -8.79
N MET A 202 -11.80 16.05 -9.45
CA MET A 202 -11.66 16.09 -10.92
C MET A 202 -12.97 15.71 -11.61
N TRP A 203 -13.64 14.65 -11.13
CA TRP A 203 -14.91 14.21 -11.68
C TRP A 203 -16.02 15.25 -11.49
N LEU A 204 -16.13 15.88 -10.32
CA LEU A 204 -17.09 16.96 -10.05
C LEU A 204 -16.88 18.18 -10.97
N ILE A 205 -15.63 18.55 -11.23
CA ILE A 205 -15.28 19.68 -12.12
C ILE A 205 -15.61 19.34 -13.59
N ILE A 206 -15.29 18.12 -14.03
CA ILE A 206 -15.46 17.70 -15.42
C ILE A 206 -16.92 17.39 -15.75
N LYS A 207 -17.61 16.61 -14.92
CA LYS A 207 -18.97 16.12 -15.19
C LYS A 207 -20.08 17.05 -14.72
N LYS A 208 -19.80 17.96 -13.79
CA LYS A 208 -20.76 18.96 -13.27
C LYS A 208 -22.15 18.35 -12.99
N PRO A 209 -22.24 17.33 -12.12
CA PRO A 209 -23.52 16.69 -11.83
C PRO A 209 -24.51 17.69 -11.20
N LYS A 210 -25.81 17.39 -11.28
CA LYS A 210 -26.83 18.17 -10.56
C LYS A 210 -26.49 18.21 -9.07
N ARG A 211 -26.53 19.41 -8.48
CA ARG A 211 -26.33 19.59 -7.03
C ARG A 211 -27.37 18.77 -6.27
N PHE A 212 -26.97 18.17 -5.16
CA PHE A 212 -27.79 17.26 -4.35
C PHE A 212 -28.26 15.97 -5.05
N SER A 213 -27.68 15.61 -6.20
CA SER A 213 -27.84 14.27 -6.74
C SER A 213 -27.05 13.23 -5.92
N ILE A 214 -27.43 11.96 -6.04
CA ILE A 214 -26.71 10.84 -5.41
C ILE A 214 -25.22 10.86 -5.77
N ASN A 215 -24.90 11.04 -7.06
CA ASN A 215 -23.52 11.10 -7.52
C ASN A 215 -22.76 12.30 -6.93
N TRP A 216 -23.43 13.44 -6.72
CA TRP A 216 -22.82 14.60 -6.07
C TRP A 216 -22.49 14.29 -4.61
N PHE A 217 -23.42 13.67 -3.87
CA PHE A 217 -23.20 13.29 -2.47
C PHE A 217 -22.09 12.26 -2.31
N ILE A 218 -22.07 11.21 -3.14
CA ILE A 218 -21.02 10.16 -3.10
C ILE A 218 -19.63 10.77 -3.28
N ASN A 219 -19.46 11.68 -4.24
CA ASN A 219 -18.16 12.30 -4.48
C ASN A 219 -17.74 13.24 -3.33
N TRP A 220 -18.67 14.00 -2.74
CA TRP A 220 -18.35 14.80 -1.55
C TRP A 220 -18.04 13.96 -0.32
N ALA A 221 -18.76 12.84 -0.13
CA ALA A 221 -18.47 11.89 0.93
C ALA A 221 -17.07 11.26 0.75
N ALA A 222 -16.70 10.86 -0.47
CA ALA A 222 -15.36 10.37 -0.78
C ALA A 222 -14.28 11.43 -0.47
N ILE A 223 -14.54 12.71 -0.81
CA ILE A 223 -13.63 13.81 -0.47
C ILE A 223 -13.45 13.93 1.04
N TYR A 224 -14.55 14.02 1.79
CA TYR A 224 -14.53 14.19 3.23
C TYR A 224 -13.83 13.02 3.93
N ILE A 225 -14.23 11.78 3.61
CA ILE A 225 -13.63 10.56 4.16
C ILE A 225 -12.13 10.50 3.81
N GLY A 226 -11.77 10.79 2.56
CA GLY A 226 -10.37 10.80 2.13
C GLY A 226 -9.51 11.80 2.89
N VAL A 227 -10.02 13.02 3.14
CA VAL A 227 -9.32 14.04 3.95
C VAL A 227 -9.19 13.59 5.41
N CYS A 228 -10.25 13.01 5.99
CA CYS A 228 -10.20 12.48 7.35
C CYS A 228 -9.16 11.36 7.48
N ILE A 229 -9.14 10.40 6.54
CA ILE A 229 -8.15 9.32 6.52
C ILE A 229 -6.74 9.89 6.36
N MET A 230 -6.53 10.82 5.43
CA MET A 230 -5.23 11.46 5.22
C MET A 230 -4.71 12.08 6.52
N LEU A 231 -5.52 12.92 7.17
CA LEU A 231 -5.10 13.61 8.39
C LEU A 231 -4.87 12.62 9.55
N ALA A 232 -5.84 11.76 9.82
CA ALA A 232 -5.76 10.81 10.93
C ALA A 232 -4.55 9.89 10.75
N SER A 233 -4.47 9.23 9.59
CA SER A 233 -3.46 8.21 9.36
C SER A 233 -2.05 8.76 9.21
N THR A 234 -1.88 9.93 8.58
CA THR A 234 -0.55 10.57 8.52
C THR A 234 -0.05 10.89 9.92
N VAL A 235 -0.91 11.44 10.79
CA VAL A 235 -0.54 11.74 12.19
C VAL A 235 -0.27 10.47 12.98
N GLY A 236 -1.13 9.44 12.85
CA GLY A 236 -0.98 8.16 13.52
C GLY A 236 0.30 7.42 13.12
N GLY A 237 0.54 7.27 11.82
CA GLY A 237 1.75 6.63 11.30
C GLY A 237 3.00 7.40 11.68
N PHE A 238 3.01 8.74 11.57
CA PHE A 238 4.17 9.54 11.94
C PHE A 238 4.49 9.46 13.44
N ARG A 239 3.47 9.52 14.30
CA ARG A 239 3.66 9.37 15.76
C ARG A 239 4.19 7.97 16.11
N ASN A 240 3.69 6.92 15.46
CA ASN A 240 4.17 5.57 15.72
C ASN A 240 5.62 5.39 15.25
N ILE A 241 5.99 5.91 14.07
CA ILE A 241 7.39 5.90 13.60
C ILE A 241 8.30 6.58 14.63
N ILE A 242 7.89 7.72 15.20
CA ILE A 242 8.68 8.40 16.24
C ILE A 242 8.82 7.52 17.49
N ALA A 243 7.72 6.94 17.96
CA ALA A 243 7.72 6.07 19.13
C ALA A 243 8.62 4.85 18.94
N ASP A 244 8.51 4.17 17.79
CA ASP A 244 9.27 2.96 17.49
C ASP A 244 10.74 3.28 17.16
N SER A 245 11.02 4.44 16.55
CA SER A 245 12.40 4.91 16.33
C SER A 245 13.13 5.25 17.62
N SER A 246 12.41 5.63 18.68
CA SER A 246 13.03 6.00 19.97
C SER A 246 13.61 4.80 20.72
N THR A 247 13.14 3.60 20.39
CA THR A 247 13.59 2.33 20.99
C THR A 247 14.49 1.54 20.05
N TYR A 248 14.57 1.92 18.78
CA TYR A 248 15.36 1.23 17.77
C TYR A 248 16.84 1.60 17.83
N SER A 249 17.71 0.58 17.94
CA SER A 249 19.16 0.75 17.77
C SER A 249 19.54 0.49 16.32
N PHE A 250 20.12 1.50 15.68
CA PHE A 250 20.33 1.57 14.24
C PHE A 250 21.36 0.55 13.71
N TYR A 251 22.33 0.16 14.54
CA TYR A 251 23.45 -0.72 14.18
C TYR A 251 23.98 -1.47 15.41
N THR A 252 23.22 -2.43 15.94
CA THR A 252 23.76 -3.39 16.94
C THR A 252 23.23 -4.78 16.68
#